data_AF-A0A5B2YZF3-F1
#
_entry.id   AF-A0A5B2YZF3-F1
#
_cell.length_a   1.000
_cell.length_b   1.000
_cell.length_c   1.000
_cell.angle_alpha   90.00
_cell.angle_beta   90.00
_cell.angle_gamma   90.00
#
_symmetry.space_group_name_H-M   'P 1'
#
loop_
_entity.id
_entity.type
_entity.pdbx_description
1 polymer ?
#
loop_
_entity_poly.entity_id
_entity_poly.type
_entity_poly.pdbx_seq_one_letter_code
_entity_poly.pdbx_strand_id
1 'polypeptide(L)'
;MSRKVELILGWIACGLSIIYLIMSSLSYLMVSNNNNTEQYQQMLKQFGNQDVKVTPEMVNFAMAFSMGTLIFSTLLGIIGMLIIKGRPILAGCLLIVAALVGIFNMSLIAGILWIVVAIMLFVKKDPNLPKQKPKSTKVNMDEWQTEKSYNERKKDDPYIY
;
A
#
# COMPACT_ATOMS: atom_id res chain seq x y z
N MET A 1 -13.06 11.07 -9.34
CA MET A 1 -12.24 10.56 -10.45
C MET A 1 -11.91 9.10 -10.18
N SER A 2 -12.26 8.18 -11.08
CA SER A 2 -12.18 6.73 -10.82
C SER A 2 -10.76 6.27 -10.44
N ARG A 3 -10.60 5.39 -9.44
CA ARG A 3 -9.31 4.76 -9.05
C ARG A 3 -8.82 3.71 -10.06
N LYS A 4 -9.29 3.76 -11.30
CA LYS A 4 -8.99 2.75 -12.33
C LYS A 4 -7.48 2.68 -12.61
N VAL A 5 -6.80 3.82 -12.68
CA VAL A 5 -5.36 3.89 -12.94
C VAL A 5 -4.55 3.24 -11.81
N GLU A 6 -4.87 3.53 -10.54
CA GLU A 6 -4.22 2.92 -9.37
C GLU A 6 -4.42 1.40 -9.37
N LEU A 7 -5.63 0.94 -9.67
CA LEU A 7 -5.95 -0.48 -9.74
C LEU A 7 -5.18 -1.18 -10.86
N ILE A 8 -5.14 -0.60 -12.06
CA ILE A 8 -4.38 -1.16 -13.19
C ILE A 8 -2.88 -1.22 -12.85
N LEU A 9 -2.31 -0.13 -12.35
CA LEU A 9 -0.89 -0.06 -11.99
C LEU A 9 -0.52 -1.08 -10.91
N GLY A 10 -1.35 -1.21 -9.88
CA GLY A 10 -1.09 -2.16 -8.81
C GLY A 10 -1.30 -3.62 -9.19
N TRP A 11 -2.21 -3.91 -10.13
CA TRP A 11 -2.31 -5.25 -10.74
C TRP A 11 -1.11 -5.58 -11.62
N ILE A 12 -0.57 -4.59 -12.35
CA ILE A 12 0.69 -4.75 -13.10
C ILE A 12 1.84 -5.07 -12.14
N ALA A 13 1.94 -4.36 -11.01
CA ALA A 13 2.94 -4.61 -9.98
C ALA A 13 2.82 -6.03 -9.40
N CYS A 14 1.60 -6.48 -9.11
CA CYS A 14 1.34 -7.85 -8.65
C CYS A 14 1.73 -8.89 -9.71
N GLY A 15 1.35 -8.67 -10.98
CA GLY A 15 1.74 -9.55 -12.08
C GLY A 15 3.25 -9.69 -12.20
N LEU A 16 3.98 -8.58 -12.11
CA LEU A 16 5.44 -8.58 -12.15
C LEU A 16 6.06 -9.31 -10.95
N SER A 17 5.51 -9.10 -9.75
CA SER A 17 5.94 -9.82 -8.54
C SER A 17 5.73 -11.34 -8.66
N ILE A 18 4.60 -11.76 -9.25
CA ILE A 18 4.31 -13.18 -9.49
C ILE A 18 5.30 -13.77 -10.50
N ILE A 19 5.62 -13.05 -11.58
CA ILE A 19 6.62 -13.50 -12.57
C ILE A 19 7.99 -13.67 -11.89
N TYR A 20 8.38 -12.70 -11.06
CA TYR A 20 9.63 -12.78 -10.30
C TYR A 20 9.64 -13.96 -9.33
N LEU A 21 8.53 -14.21 -8.65
CA LEU A 21 8.34 -15.37 -7.77
C LEU A 21 8.51 -16.68 -8.54
N ILE A 22 7.89 -16.82 -9.73
CA ILE A 22 8.02 -18.03 -10.56
C ILE A 22 9.49 -18.25 -10.98
N MET A 23 10.18 -17.19 -11.40
CA MET A 23 11.60 -17.28 -11.76
C MET A 23 12.48 -17.67 -10.56
N SER A 24 12.18 -17.13 -9.38
CA SER A 24 12.86 -17.48 -8.12
C SER A 24 12.59 -18.95 -7.73
N SER A 25 11.34 -19.43 -7.86
CA SER A 25 10.96 -20.84 -7.64
C SER A 25 11.74 -21.79 -8.55
N LEU A 26 11.82 -21.47 -9.85
CA LEU A 26 12.57 -22.27 -10.82
C LEU A 26 14.06 -22.33 -10.46
N SER A 27 14.63 -21.20 -10.06
CA SER A 27 16.03 -21.12 -9.59
C SER A 27 16.24 -21.98 -8.34
N TYR A 28 15.32 -21.93 -7.39
CA TYR A 28 15.37 -22.75 -6.18
C TYR A 28 15.34 -24.25 -6.49
N LEU A 29 14.42 -24.69 -7.35
CA LEU A 29 14.34 -26.10 -7.76
C LEU A 29 15.63 -26.59 -8.44
N MET A 30 16.22 -25.75 -9.30
CA MET A 30 17.48 -26.08 -9.97
C MET A 30 18.64 -26.22 -8.97
N VAL A 31 18.72 -25.33 -7.98
CA VAL A 31 19.79 -25.36 -6.98
C VAL A 31 19.60 -26.48 -5.96
N SER A 32 18.37 -26.73 -5.53
CA SER A 32 18.03 -27.82 -4.61
C SER A 32 18.39 -29.19 -5.16
N ASN A 33 18.37 -29.38 -6.50
CA ASN A 33 18.71 -30.66 -7.12
C ASN A 33 20.22 -30.91 -7.24
N ASN A 34 21.06 -29.87 -7.19
CA ASN A 34 22.49 -29.99 -7.51
C ASN A 34 23.44 -29.90 -6.30
N ASN A 35 22.95 -29.74 -5.06
CA ASN A 35 23.79 -29.70 -3.83
C ASN A 35 25.04 -28.78 -3.95
N ASN A 36 24.90 -27.61 -4.59
CA ASN A 36 25.99 -26.69 -4.98
C ASN A 36 26.66 -25.93 -3.82
N THR A 37 26.81 -26.54 -2.65
CA THR A 37 27.36 -25.86 -1.45
C THR A 37 28.77 -25.31 -1.65
N GLU A 38 29.59 -25.96 -2.47
CA GLU A 38 30.93 -25.49 -2.82
C GLU A 38 30.89 -24.16 -3.60
N GLN A 39 29.91 -23.98 -4.50
CA GLN A 39 29.73 -22.70 -5.21
C GLN A 39 29.33 -21.58 -4.24
N TYR A 40 28.47 -21.86 -3.26
CA TYR A 40 28.11 -20.88 -2.23
C TYR A 40 29.31 -20.49 -1.35
N GLN A 41 30.15 -21.45 -0.99
CA GLN A 41 31.40 -21.18 -0.26
C GLN A 41 32.35 -20.31 -1.08
N GLN A 42 32.58 -20.65 -2.34
CA GLN A 42 33.45 -19.87 -3.23
C GLN A 42 32.93 -18.45 -3.43
N MET A 43 31.61 -18.28 -3.59
CA MET A 43 30.97 -16.98 -3.67
C MET A 43 31.20 -16.15 -2.40
N LEU A 44 30.97 -16.72 -1.21
CA LEU A 44 31.19 -16.00 0.05
C LEU A 44 32.66 -15.67 0.31
N LYS A 45 33.59 -16.54 -0.08
CA LYS A 45 35.02 -16.21 -0.03
C LYS A 45 35.35 -15.03 -0.94
N GLN A 46 34.80 -15.01 -2.15
CA GLN A 46 35.08 -13.98 -3.15
C GLN A 46 34.45 -12.62 -2.80
N PHE A 47 33.23 -12.60 -2.26
CA PHE A 47 32.53 -11.35 -1.92
C PHE A 47 32.75 -10.90 -0.47
N GLY A 48 32.99 -11.82 0.45
CA GLY A 48 33.10 -11.55 1.88
C GLY A 48 34.51 -11.57 2.45
N ASN A 49 35.53 -12.05 1.72
CA ASN A 49 36.88 -12.34 2.26
C ASN A 49 36.84 -13.16 3.56
N GLN A 50 35.82 -14.00 3.74
CA GLN A 50 35.64 -14.82 4.93
C GLN A 50 35.61 -16.30 4.55
N ASP A 51 36.43 -17.10 5.23
CA ASP A 51 36.37 -18.56 5.21
C ASP A 51 35.20 -19.06 6.05
N VAL A 52 33.97 -18.77 5.61
CA VAL A 52 32.77 -19.28 6.26
C VAL A 52 32.54 -20.71 5.78
N LYS A 53 32.52 -21.66 6.73
CA LYS A 53 32.12 -23.05 6.45
C LYS A 53 30.61 -23.08 6.22
N VAL A 54 30.20 -23.12 4.95
CA VAL A 54 28.78 -23.21 4.57
C VAL A 54 28.35 -24.66 4.55
N THR A 55 27.42 -25.02 5.43
CA THR A 55 26.78 -26.35 5.45
C THR A 55 25.55 -26.36 4.55
N PRO A 56 25.20 -27.49 3.89
CA PRO A 56 23.97 -27.61 3.09
C PRO A 56 22.70 -27.16 3.83
N GLU A 57 22.59 -27.48 5.12
CA GLU A 57 21.45 -27.08 5.95
C GLU A 57 21.29 -25.56 6.07
N MET A 58 22.40 -24.82 6.17
CA MET A 58 22.39 -23.35 6.25
C MET A 58 21.94 -22.72 4.93
N VAL A 59 22.37 -23.29 3.80
CA VAL A 59 21.96 -22.84 2.46
C VAL A 59 20.48 -23.09 2.25
N ASN A 60 20.00 -24.29 2.57
CA ASN A 60 18.58 -24.64 2.46
C ASN A 60 17.71 -23.75 3.35
N PHE A 61 18.12 -23.49 4.60
CA PHE A 61 17.40 -22.58 5.48
C PHE A 61 17.36 -21.16 4.92
N ALA A 62 18.50 -20.60 4.50
CA ALA A 62 18.57 -19.24 3.95
C ALA A 62 17.71 -19.08 2.69
N MET A 63 17.75 -20.08 1.80
CA MET A 63 16.90 -20.11 0.61
C MET A 63 15.42 -20.21 0.96
N ALA A 64 15.04 -21.16 1.83
CA ALA A 64 13.66 -21.34 2.24
C ALA A 64 13.13 -20.09 2.96
N PHE A 65 13.96 -19.43 3.77
CA PHE A 65 13.62 -18.17 4.42
C PHE A 65 13.40 -17.05 3.40
N SER A 66 14.33 -16.85 2.46
CA SER A 66 14.17 -15.86 1.39
C SER A 66 12.91 -16.12 0.57
N MET A 67 12.68 -17.38 0.16
CA MET A 67 11.48 -17.80 -0.55
C MET A 67 10.21 -17.50 0.24
N GLY A 68 10.19 -17.82 1.54
CA GLY A 68 9.08 -17.54 2.44
C GLY A 68 8.78 -16.04 2.55
N THR A 69 9.81 -15.21 2.73
CA THR A 69 9.65 -13.75 2.79
C THR A 69 9.14 -13.16 1.47
N LEU A 70 9.57 -13.72 0.35
CA LEU A 70 9.14 -13.29 -0.97
C LEU A 70 7.66 -13.62 -1.23
N ILE A 71 7.23 -14.85 -0.91
CA ILE A 71 5.82 -15.26 -0.98
C ILE A 71 4.97 -14.37 -0.07
N PHE A 72 5.42 -14.15 1.17
CA PHE A 72 4.74 -13.27 2.13
C PHE A 72 4.59 -11.84 1.60
N SER A 73 5.63 -11.30 0.98
CA SER A 73 5.61 -9.99 0.32
C SER A 73 4.59 -9.91 -0.80
N THR A 74 4.55 -10.91 -1.68
CA THR A 74 3.61 -10.94 -2.81
C THR A 74 2.16 -11.06 -2.33
N LEU A 75 1.91 -11.86 -1.29
CA LEU A 75 0.59 -11.96 -0.65
C LEU A 75 0.14 -10.62 -0.05
N LEU A 76 1.02 -9.91 0.66
CA LEU A 76 0.72 -8.57 1.17
C LEU A 76 0.38 -7.60 0.05
N GLY A 77 1.09 -7.65 -1.08
CA GLY A 77 0.79 -6.85 -2.26
C GLY A 77 -0.61 -7.13 -2.81
N ILE A 78 -0.97 -8.41 -2.97
CA ILE A 78 -2.29 -8.82 -3.47
C ILE A 78 -3.40 -8.41 -2.50
N ILE A 79 -3.23 -8.65 -1.20
CA ILE A 79 -4.21 -8.26 -0.17
C ILE A 79 -4.38 -6.74 -0.15
N GLY A 80 -3.28 -6.00 -0.23
CA GLY A 80 -3.29 -4.55 -0.38
C GLY A 80 -4.16 -4.11 -1.55
N MET A 81 -3.98 -4.72 -2.72
CA MET A 81 -4.77 -4.44 -3.92
C MET A 81 -6.26 -4.73 -3.76
N LEU A 82 -6.63 -5.84 -3.11
CA LEU A 82 -8.03 -6.19 -2.86
C LEU A 82 -8.74 -5.17 -1.96
N ILE A 83 -8.02 -4.59 -0.99
CA ILE A 83 -8.57 -3.67 0.01
C ILE A 83 -8.71 -2.23 -0.52
N ILE A 84 -8.06 -1.88 -1.65
CA ILE A 84 -8.10 -0.51 -2.25
C ILE A 84 -9.52 0.04 -2.42
N LYS A 85 -10.49 -0.83 -2.76
CA LYS A 85 -11.88 -0.41 -3.02
C LYS A 85 -12.61 0.05 -1.75
N GLY A 86 -12.25 -0.51 -0.60
CA GLY A 86 -12.91 -0.20 0.68
C GLY A 86 -12.10 0.76 1.56
N ARG A 87 -10.80 0.51 1.74
CA ARG A 87 -9.95 1.23 2.70
C ARG A 87 -8.58 1.56 2.06
N PRO A 88 -8.49 2.61 1.22
CA PRO A 88 -7.30 2.91 0.43
C PRO A 88 -6.07 3.26 1.26
N ILE A 89 -6.25 3.92 2.41
CA ILE A 89 -5.16 4.28 3.33
C ILE A 89 -4.51 3.02 3.92
N LEU A 90 -5.33 2.04 4.33
CA LEU A 90 -4.83 0.75 4.82
C LEU A 90 -4.14 -0.05 3.72
N ALA A 91 -4.71 -0.04 2.51
CA ALA A 91 -4.08 -0.65 1.34
C ALA A 91 -2.72 -0.03 1.02
N GLY A 92 -2.59 1.30 1.08
CA GLY A 92 -1.33 2.02 0.91
C GLY A 92 -0.28 1.60 1.93
N CYS A 93 -0.65 1.51 3.22
CA CYS A 93 0.25 1.01 4.26
C CYS A 93 0.71 -0.44 3.99
N LEU A 94 -0.20 -1.34 3.62
CA LEU A 94 0.15 -2.72 3.27
C LEU A 94 1.14 -2.78 2.10
N LEU A 95 0.94 -1.95 1.07
CA LEU A 95 1.81 -1.90 -0.10
C LEU A 95 3.19 -1.35 0.22
N ILE A 96 3.31 -0.42 1.17
CA ILE A 96 4.62 0.03 1.67
C ILE A 96 5.35 -1.11 2.37
N VAL A 97 4.67 -1.86 3.24
CA VAL A 97 5.27 -3.01 3.92
C VAL A 97 5.69 -4.07 2.90
N ALA A 98 4.83 -4.37 1.92
CA ALA A 98 5.17 -5.27 0.82
C ALA A 98 6.39 -4.76 0.03
N ALA A 99 6.49 -3.46 -0.25
CA ALA A 99 7.62 -2.89 -0.96
C ALA A 99 8.94 -3.01 -0.19
N LEU A 100 8.93 -2.77 1.12
CA LEU A 100 10.12 -2.91 1.95
C LEU A 100 10.65 -4.35 1.95
N VAL A 101 9.75 -5.33 2.08
CA VAL A 101 10.11 -6.75 2.01
C VAL A 101 10.54 -7.17 0.59
N GLY A 102 9.91 -6.61 -0.44
CA GLY A 102 10.26 -6.84 -1.84
C GLY A 102 11.65 -6.30 -2.20
N ILE A 103 12.00 -5.11 -1.73
CA ILE A 103 13.33 -4.50 -1.91
C ILE A 103 14.40 -5.35 -1.23
N PHE A 104 14.12 -5.84 -0.01
CA PHE A 104 15.03 -6.74 0.70
C PHE A 104 15.34 -8.02 -0.10
N ASN A 105 14.35 -8.54 -0.83
CA ASN A 105 14.51 -9.71 -1.71
C ASN A 105 14.98 -9.37 -3.13
N MET A 106 15.56 -8.19 -3.39
CA MET A 106 16.01 -7.73 -4.71
C MET A 106 14.90 -7.63 -5.78
N SER A 107 13.62 -7.66 -5.38
CA SER A 107 12.48 -7.39 -6.26
C SER A 107 12.24 -5.89 -6.37
N LEU A 108 13.25 -5.16 -6.85
CA LEU A 108 13.28 -3.69 -6.84
C LEU A 108 12.17 -3.08 -7.69
N ILE A 109 11.94 -3.61 -8.87
CA ILE A 109 10.96 -3.05 -9.83
C ILE A 109 9.53 -3.18 -9.27
N ALA A 110 9.18 -4.34 -8.72
CA ALA A 110 7.88 -4.54 -8.08
C ALA A 110 7.75 -3.69 -6.81
N GLY A 111 8.81 -3.60 -6.00
CA GLY A 111 8.84 -2.76 -4.80
C GLY A 111 8.61 -1.28 -5.12
N ILE A 112 9.27 -0.74 -6.14
CA ILE A 112 9.07 0.65 -6.58
C ILE A 112 7.63 0.86 -7.05
N LEU A 113 7.07 -0.06 -7.85
CA LEU A 113 5.69 0.05 -8.30
C LEU A 113 4.70 0.05 -7.14
N TRP A 114 4.89 -0.79 -6.12
CA TRP A 114 4.06 -0.78 -4.91
C TRP A 114 4.17 0.53 -4.13
N ILE A 115 5.36 1.14 -4.04
CA ILE A 115 5.53 2.47 -3.43
C ILE A 115 4.76 3.53 -4.23
N VAL A 116 4.88 3.53 -5.56
CA VAL A 116 4.17 4.50 -6.41
C VAL A 116 2.65 4.37 -6.22
N VAL A 117 2.12 3.14 -6.22
CA VAL A 117 0.69 2.90 -5.97
C VAL A 117 0.30 3.36 -4.56
N ALA A 118 1.12 3.07 -3.54
CA ALA A 118 0.86 3.51 -2.17
C ALA A 118 0.77 5.04 -2.08
N ILE A 119 1.72 5.77 -2.68
CA ILE A 119 1.71 7.23 -2.71
C ILE A 119 0.45 7.74 -3.40
N MET A 120 0.05 7.16 -4.55
CA MET A 120 -1.18 7.54 -5.24
C MET A 120 -2.43 7.32 -4.36
N LEU A 121 -2.45 6.25 -3.55
CA LEU A 121 -3.54 5.98 -2.61
C LEU A 121 -3.60 7.01 -1.46
N PHE A 122 -2.44 7.49 -0.98
CA PHE A 122 -2.39 8.52 0.08
C PHE A 122 -2.73 9.92 -0.45
N VAL A 123 -2.21 10.29 -1.62
CA VAL A 123 -2.40 11.63 -2.20
C VAL A 123 -3.84 11.84 -2.66
N LYS A 124 -4.51 10.78 -3.14
CA LYS A 124 -5.85 10.90 -3.68
C LYS A 124 -6.91 10.84 -2.58
N LYS A 125 -7.38 12.02 -2.18
CA LYS A 125 -8.49 12.17 -1.23
C LYS A 125 -9.69 11.34 -1.67
N ASP A 126 -10.16 10.48 -0.78
CA ASP A 126 -11.31 9.61 -0.98
C ASP A 126 -12.52 10.45 -1.45
N PRO A 127 -13.13 10.18 -2.62
CA PRO A 127 -14.38 10.83 -2.97
C PRO A 127 -15.54 10.42 -2.03
N ASN A 128 -15.35 9.33 -1.27
CA ASN A 128 -16.29 8.75 -0.33
C ASN A 128 -16.07 9.18 1.13
N LEU A 129 -15.04 10.01 1.42
CA LEU A 129 -15.16 10.83 2.62
C LEU A 129 -16.39 11.70 2.37
N PRO A 130 -17.43 11.67 3.24
CA PRO A 130 -18.46 12.69 3.14
C PRO A 130 -17.67 13.98 3.10
N LYS A 131 -17.85 14.74 2.02
CA LYS A 131 -17.42 16.13 2.03
C LYS A 131 -18.05 16.64 3.32
N GLN A 132 -17.26 16.85 4.37
CA GLN A 132 -17.52 17.99 5.23
C GLN A 132 -17.45 19.12 4.22
N LYS A 133 -18.60 19.39 3.60
CA LYS A 133 -18.87 20.66 2.99
C LYS A 133 -18.38 21.60 4.09
N PRO A 134 -17.47 22.56 3.83
CA PRO A 134 -17.49 23.72 4.71
C PRO A 134 -18.97 24.07 4.81
N LYS A 135 -19.53 24.13 6.02
CA LYS A 135 -20.87 24.67 6.19
C LYS A 135 -20.76 26.05 5.57
N SER A 136 -21.09 26.17 4.28
CA SER A 136 -21.60 27.40 3.74
C SER A 136 -22.92 27.52 4.46
N THR A 137 -22.85 28.13 5.64
CA THR A 137 -23.95 28.92 6.15
C THR A 137 -24.25 29.86 5.00
N LYS A 138 -25.15 29.44 4.11
CA LYS A 138 -25.92 30.39 3.32
C LYS A 138 -26.63 31.18 4.40
N VAL A 139 -26.02 32.29 4.79
CA VAL A 139 -26.72 33.32 5.53
C VAL A 139 -27.85 33.70 4.59
N ASN A 140 -29.05 33.22 4.90
CA ASN A 140 -30.24 33.70 4.23
C ASN A 140 -30.30 35.17 4.62
N MET A 141 -29.97 36.07 3.69
CA MET A 141 -30.06 37.50 3.92
C MET A 141 -31.51 37.95 4.21
N ASP A 142 -32.47 37.04 4.03
CA ASP A 142 -33.87 37.22 4.44
C ASP A 142 -34.08 37.12 5.97
N GLU A 143 -33.09 36.63 6.73
CA GLU A 143 -33.16 36.53 8.20
C GLU A 143 -32.88 37.87 8.90
N TRP A 144 -32.45 38.90 8.17
CA TRP A 144 -32.27 40.27 8.68
C TRP A 144 -33.56 41.10 8.72
N GLN A 145 -34.74 40.50 8.48
CA GLN A 145 -36.02 41.17 8.72
C GLN A 145 -36.45 41.13 10.20
N THR A 146 -35.51 41.25 11.13
CA THR A 146 -35.78 41.36 12.58
C THR A 146 -36.74 42.51 12.90
N GLU A 147 -36.77 43.57 12.10
CA GLU A 147 -37.70 44.68 12.30
C GLU A 147 -39.15 44.30 12.01
N LYS A 148 -39.44 43.47 10.99
CA LYS A 148 -40.82 43.04 10.72
C LYS A 148 -41.34 42.13 11.84
N SER A 149 -40.53 41.17 12.28
CA SER A 149 -40.91 40.23 13.34
C SER A 149 -41.00 40.88 14.74
N TYR A 150 -40.30 42.00 14.94
CA TYR A 150 -40.38 42.80 16.17
C TYR A 150 -41.61 43.72 16.15
N ASN A 151 -41.90 44.36 15.01
CA ASN A 151 -43.04 45.25 14.86
C ASN A 151 -44.39 44.53 14.81
N GLU A 152 -44.44 43.28 14.31
CA GLU A 152 -45.63 42.43 14.41
C GLU A 152 -45.93 42.06 15.86
N ARG A 153 -44.90 41.72 16.67
CA ARG A 153 -45.09 41.43 18.10
C ARG A 153 -45.56 42.65 18.91
N LYS A 154 -45.16 43.85 18.53
CA LYS A 154 -45.63 45.10 19.18
C LYS A 154 -47.10 45.40 18.93
N LYS A 155 -47.69 44.93 17.82
CA LYS A 155 -49.10 45.20 17.49
C LYS A 155 -50.09 44.43 18.36
N ASP A 156 -49.67 43.27 18.87
CA ASP A 156 -50.53 42.34 19.59
C ASP A 156 -50.29 42.34 21.12
N ASP A 157 -49.41 43.21 21.63
CA ASP A 157 -49.04 43.25 23.04
C ASP A 157 -49.68 44.46 23.75
N PRO A 158 -50.71 44.26 24.60
CA PRO A 158 -51.51 45.35 25.19
C PRO A 158 -50.79 46.12 26.31
N TYR A 159 -49.51 45.82 26.59
CA TYR A 159 -48.72 46.44 27.66
C TYR A 159 -47.55 47.30 27.16
N ILE A 160 -47.50 47.61 25.86
CA ILE A 160 -46.49 48.48 25.26
C ILE A 160 -47.12 49.86 25.00
N TYR A 161 -46.83 50.83 25.87
CA TYR A 161 -47.22 52.25 25.71
C TYR A 161 -46.20 53.04 24.87
#